data_AF-A0A9R0ZCK9-F1
#
_entry.id   AF-A0A9R0ZCK9-F1
#
_cell.length_a   1.000
_cell.length_b   1.000
_cell.length_c   1.000
_cell.angle_alpha   90.00
_cell.angle_beta   90.00
_cell.angle_gamma   90.00
#
_symmetry.space_group_name_H-M   'P 1'
#
loop_
_entity.id
_entity.type
_entity.pdbx_description
1 polymer ?
#
loop_
_entity_poly.entity_id
_entity_poly.type
_entity_poly.pdbx_seq_one_letter_code
_entity_poly.pdbx_strand_id
1 'polypeptide(L)'
;MLLLDVCDSCDVSTAKTHTWIVYSVLFCLVDKVETLKRYKFSLAFENSNEEDYVTEKFFQSLVTGAIPVVVGAPNIQEFSPGEGAILHIKELDDVISVAKTMKHIASNPDAFNQSLRWKYDGPSDSFKALIDMAAVHSSCRLCIHIATKIHEKEERTPKFMNRSCSCSSKRGTVYHLFVRERGRFKTESIYLRSDQLTLGALESAVHGKFRSLKHVPVWKDERPSSIRGGDELKVYKIYPIGLTERQALYKFQFSDDAEVARYIKGHPCAKLEVIFV
;
A
#
# COMPACT_ATOMS: atom_id res chain seq x y z
N MET A 1 -13.39 -25.72 -5.90
CA MET A 1 -13.38 -25.18 -4.52
C MET A 1 -13.65 -26.35 -3.58
N LEU A 2 -12.60 -27.05 -3.15
CA LEU A 2 -12.71 -28.15 -2.19
C LEU A 2 -12.51 -27.57 -0.79
N LEU A 3 -13.60 -27.08 -0.20
CA LEU A 3 -13.76 -27.09 1.24
C LEU A 3 -14.03 -28.55 1.62
N LEU A 4 -13.02 -29.25 2.13
CA LEU A 4 -13.22 -30.52 2.82
C LEU A 4 -13.68 -30.21 4.24
N ASP A 5 -14.98 -29.97 4.40
CA ASP A 5 -15.67 -30.20 5.67
C ASP A 5 -16.72 -31.28 5.41
N VAL A 6 -16.42 -32.50 5.87
CA VAL A 6 -17.43 -33.51 6.16
C VAL A 6 -18.12 -33.03 7.44
N CYS A 7 -19.29 -32.42 7.31
CA CYS A 7 -20.19 -32.22 8.44
C CYS A 7 -21.54 -32.84 8.08
N ASP A 8 -21.71 -34.08 8.55
CA ASP A 8 -22.98 -34.80 8.58
C ASP A 8 -24.02 -34.01 9.39
N SER A 9 -25.20 -33.82 8.79
CA SER A 9 -26.54 -33.64 9.40
C SER A 9 -27.34 -32.52 8.72
N CYS A 10 -28.06 -32.83 7.65
CA CYS A 10 -29.15 -31.99 7.13
C CYS A 10 -30.47 -32.76 7.26
N ASP A 11 -31.33 -32.33 8.19
CA ASP A 11 -32.73 -32.77 8.24
C ASP A 11 -33.56 -31.88 7.30
N VAL A 12 -34.14 -32.51 6.27
CA VAL A 12 -34.90 -31.87 5.19
C VAL A 12 -36.39 -32.08 5.48
N SER A 13 -37.02 -31.16 6.20
CA SER A 13 -38.44 -31.32 6.52
C SER A 13 -39.29 -30.06 6.45
N THR A 14 -38.99 -29.08 5.60
CA THR A 14 -40.00 -28.10 5.15
C THR A 14 -39.61 -27.40 3.85
N ALA A 15 -39.96 -28.00 2.71
CA ALA A 15 -39.98 -27.29 1.42
C ALA A 15 -41.37 -27.44 0.80
N LYS A 16 -42.21 -26.41 0.96
CA LYS A 16 -43.43 -26.25 0.17
C LYS A 16 -43.41 -24.91 -0.56
N THR A 17 -43.27 -25.06 -1.88
CA THR A 17 -44.02 -24.41 -2.96
C THR A 17 -43.81 -22.93 -3.31
N HIS A 18 -43.58 -22.74 -4.62
CA HIS A 18 -43.73 -21.56 -5.48
C HIS A 18 -42.57 -20.55 -5.59
N THR A 19 -41.64 -20.90 -6.48
CA THR A 19 -41.16 -20.13 -7.63
C THR A 19 -41.34 -18.60 -7.56
N TRP A 20 -40.36 -17.89 -6.97
CA TRP A 20 -39.80 -16.58 -7.38
C TRP A 20 -38.65 -16.14 -6.41
N ILE A 21 -37.85 -17.08 -5.91
CA ILE A 21 -36.65 -16.79 -5.10
C ILE A 21 -35.51 -17.70 -5.59
N VAL A 22 -34.87 -17.33 -6.70
CA VAL A 22 -33.58 -17.91 -7.12
C VAL A 22 -32.45 -16.87 -6.97
N TYR A 23 -32.68 -15.84 -6.15
CA TYR A 23 -31.66 -14.84 -5.78
C TYR A 23 -31.44 -14.71 -4.26
N SER A 24 -31.96 -15.64 -3.44
CA SER A 24 -31.76 -15.56 -1.98
C SER A 24 -31.82 -16.92 -1.27
N VAL A 25 -31.28 -17.98 -1.89
CA VAL A 25 -31.04 -19.26 -1.20
C VAL A 25 -29.66 -19.80 -1.57
N LEU A 26 -28.64 -19.00 -1.27
CA LEU A 26 -27.32 -19.51 -0.88
C LEU A 26 -26.71 -18.60 0.20
N PHE A 27 -27.59 -18.05 1.03
CA PHE A 27 -27.30 -17.40 2.30
C PHE A 27 -27.62 -18.42 3.40
N CYS A 28 -26.85 -19.51 3.43
CA CYS A 28 -26.78 -20.40 4.58
C CYS A 28 -25.31 -20.36 5.04
N LEU A 29 -24.90 -19.20 5.57
CA LEU A 29 -24.77 -18.93 7.01
C LEU A 29 -23.66 -19.73 7.70
N VAL A 30 -22.45 -19.58 7.17
CA VAL A 30 -21.33 -19.21 8.04
C VAL A 30 -20.77 -17.90 7.49
N ASP A 31 -20.79 -16.84 8.29
CA ASP A 31 -20.06 -15.61 7.93
C ASP A 31 -18.60 -16.00 7.73
N LYS A 32 -18.11 -15.90 6.49
CA LYS A 32 -16.75 -16.33 6.12
C LYS A 32 -15.70 -15.70 7.04
N VAL A 33 -15.86 -14.43 7.38
CA VAL A 33 -14.95 -13.70 8.26
C VAL A 33 -15.05 -14.24 9.68
N GLU A 34 -16.27 -14.48 10.17
CA GLU A 34 -16.49 -15.05 11.50
C GLU A 34 -15.96 -16.49 11.63
N THR A 35 -16.05 -17.25 10.55
CA THR A 35 -15.49 -18.61 10.47
C THR A 35 -13.98 -18.57 10.58
N LEU A 36 -13.33 -17.74 9.76
CA LEU A 36 -11.87 -17.63 9.69
C LEU A 36 -11.24 -17.18 11.01
N LYS A 37 -11.94 -16.43 11.86
CA LYS A 37 -11.45 -16.08 13.21
C LYS A 37 -11.18 -17.29 14.11
N ARG A 38 -11.80 -18.44 13.82
CA ARG A 38 -11.64 -19.68 14.61
C ARG A 38 -10.43 -20.51 14.18
N TYR A 39 -9.75 -20.13 13.09
CA TYR A 39 -8.65 -20.89 12.52
C TYR A 39 -7.34 -20.10 12.57
N LYS A 40 -6.25 -20.80 12.85
CA LYS A 40 -4.89 -20.22 12.84
C LYS A 40 -4.39 -19.90 11.43
N PHE A 41 -4.87 -20.63 10.43
CA PHE A 41 -4.44 -20.51 9.04
C PHE A 41 -5.65 -20.36 8.12
N SER A 42 -5.45 -19.64 7.03
CA SER A 42 -6.45 -19.47 5.97
C SER A 42 -5.78 -19.77 4.63
N LEU A 43 -6.34 -20.68 3.83
CA LEU A 43 -5.82 -20.98 2.51
C LEU A 43 -6.29 -19.89 1.53
N ALA A 44 -5.43 -18.91 1.28
CA ALA A 44 -5.69 -17.77 0.42
C ALA A 44 -5.14 -18.03 -0.99
N PHE A 45 -5.66 -19.05 -1.66
CA PHE A 45 -5.24 -19.41 -3.01
C PHE A 45 -5.98 -18.56 -4.04
N GLU A 46 -5.22 -17.97 -4.96
CA GLU A 46 -5.75 -17.21 -6.07
C GLU A 46 -6.04 -18.09 -7.27
N ASN A 47 -6.92 -17.58 -8.15
CA ASN A 47 -7.32 -18.32 -9.34
C ASN A 47 -6.22 -18.39 -10.41
N SER A 48 -5.17 -17.56 -10.28
CA SER A 48 -4.03 -17.48 -11.18
C SER A 48 -2.79 -16.97 -10.44
N ASN A 49 -1.61 -17.39 -10.88
CA ASN A 49 -0.33 -16.94 -10.33
C ASN A 49 0.20 -15.78 -11.17
N GLU A 50 -0.33 -14.58 -10.95
CA GLU A 50 0.02 -13.39 -11.73
C GLU A 50 0.62 -12.30 -10.81
N GLU A 51 1.58 -11.52 -11.33
CA GLU A 51 2.18 -10.41 -10.58
C GLU A 51 1.08 -9.44 -10.10
N ASP A 52 1.14 -9.04 -8.83
CA ASP A 52 0.18 -8.14 -8.17
C ASP A 52 -1.27 -8.65 -8.07
N TYR A 53 -1.57 -9.87 -8.48
CA TYR A 53 -2.91 -10.44 -8.35
C TYR A 53 -3.16 -10.92 -6.91
N VAL A 54 -3.51 -9.98 -6.05
CA VAL A 54 -3.82 -10.20 -4.62
C VAL A 54 -5.23 -9.69 -4.34
N THR A 55 -6.11 -10.58 -3.88
CA THR A 55 -7.54 -10.28 -3.71
C THR A 55 -7.98 -10.27 -2.24
N GLU A 56 -9.29 -10.19 -2.01
CA GLU A 56 -9.89 -10.20 -0.68
C GLU A 56 -9.52 -11.45 0.13
N LYS A 57 -9.18 -12.58 -0.51
CA LYS A 57 -8.78 -13.81 0.19
C LYS A 57 -7.59 -13.58 1.11
N PHE A 58 -6.59 -12.86 0.61
CA PHE A 58 -5.39 -12.51 1.37
C PHE A 58 -5.73 -11.55 2.51
N PHE A 59 -6.37 -10.42 2.21
CA PHE A 59 -6.65 -9.38 3.20
C PHE A 59 -7.66 -9.84 4.28
N GLN A 60 -8.68 -10.63 3.92
CA GLN A 60 -9.62 -11.18 4.89
C GLN A 60 -8.92 -12.07 5.90
N SER A 61 -7.93 -12.86 5.47
CA SER A 61 -7.12 -13.70 6.37
C SER A 61 -6.38 -12.85 7.40
N LEU A 62 -5.72 -11.78 6.95
CA LEU A 62 -5.01 -10.85 7.82
C LEU A 62 -5.96 -10.18 8.83
N VAL A 63 -7.12 -9.70 8.37
CA VAL A 63 -8.13 -9.06 9.22
C VAL A 63 -8.64 -10.00 10.30
N THR A 64 -8.91 -11.27 9.97
CA THR A 64 -9.43 -12.26 10.93
C THR A 64 -8.39 -12.78 11.91
N GLY A 65 -7.10 -12.49 11.70
CA GLY A 65 -6.01 -13.00 12.54
C GLY A 65 -5.58 -14.42 12.19
N ALA A 66 -6.00 -14.91 11.03
CA ALA A 66 -5.46 -16.13 10.46
C ALA A 66 -4.20 -15.80 9.64
N ILE A 67 -3.21 -16.69 9.68
CA ILE A 67 -2.03 -16.60 8.84
C ILE A 67 -2.42 -17.07 7.43
N PRO A 68 -2.34 -16.21 6.38
CA PRO A 68 -2.63 -16.63 5.02
C PRO A 68 -1.56 -17.59 4.52
N VAL A 69 -2.00 -18.73 3.99
CA VAL A 69 -1.21 -19.66 3.19
C VAL A 69 -1.56 -19.39 1.73
N VAL A 70 -0.61 -18.83 0.98
CA VAL A 70 -0.86 -18.24 -0.33
C VAL A 70 -0.26 -19.12 -1.43
N VAL A 71 -1.07 -19.33 -2.47
CA VAL A 71 -0.66 -19.73 -3.82
C VAL A 71 -1.23 -18.65 -4.72
N GLY A 72 -0.41 -17.90 -5.45
CA GLY A 72 -0.88 -16.74 -6.20
C GLY A 72 0.26 -15.86 -6.68
N ALA A 73 0.18 -14.56 -6.39
CA ALA A 73 1.16 -13.57 -6.84
C ALA A 73 2.61 -13.96 -6.44
N PRO A 74 3.55 -14.11 -7.39
CA PRO A 74 4.94 -14.46 -7.09
C PRO A 74 5.65 -13.46 -6.15
N ASN A 75 5.17 -12.21 -6.14
CA ASN A 75 5.65 -11.11 -5.32
C ASN A 75 4.82 -10.87 -4.05
N ILE A 76 4.05 -11.85 -3.55
CA ILE A 76 3.17 -11.69 -2.38
C ILE A 76 3.86 -11.14 -1.13
N GLN A 77 5.17 -11.33 -1.00
CA GLN A 77 5.95 -10.78 0.12
C GLN A 77 5.91 -9.24 0.18
N GLU A 78 5.73 -8.56 -0.96
CA GLU A 78 5.53 -7.10 -1.03
C GLU A 78 4.23 -6.65 -0.30
N PHE A 79 3.27 -7.56 -0.14
CA PHE A 79 1.96 -7.33 0.49
C PHE A 79 1.93 -7.78 1.96
N SER A 80 3.04 -8.31 2.50
CA SER A 80 3.09 -8.79 3.87
C SER A 80 3.07 -7.64 4.89
N PRO A 81 2.23 -7.69 5.94
CA PRO A 81 2.21 -6.66 6.98
C PRO A 81 3.42 -6.72 7.93
N GLY A 82 4.19 -7.81 7.90
CA GLY A 82 5.37 -7.99 8.75
C GLY A 82 6.08 -9.31 8.49
N GLU A 83 7.19 -9.53 9.16
CA GLU A 83 7.95 -10.77 9.06
C GLU A 83 7.15 -11.95 9.65
N GLY A 84 7.16 -13.08 8.95
CA GLY A 84 6.47 -14.30 9.40
C GLY A 84 4.93 -14.21 9.38
N ALA A 85 4.36 -13.13 8.85
CA ALA A 85 2.92 -12.90 8.82
C ALA A 85 2.18 -13.71 7.73
N ILE A 86 2.91 -14.27 6.76
CA ILE A 86 2.36 -14.99 5.62
C ILE A 86 3.18 -16.27 5.33
N LEU A 87 2.53 -17.29 4.77
CA LEU A 87 3.18 -18.50 4.27
C LEU A 87 2.95 -18.58 2.76
N HIS A 88 4.02 -18.56 1.96
CA HIS A 88 3.91 -18.57 0.50
C HIS A 88 4.35 -19.94 -0.04
N ILE A 89 3.47 -20.59 -0.79
CA ILE A 89 3.78 -21.77 -1.60
C ILE A 89 4.00 -21.25 -3.02
N LYS A 90 5.26 -21.09 -3.42
CA LYS A 90 5.60 -20.55 -4.74
C LYS A 90 5.58 -21.66 -5.78
N GLU A 91 6.18 -22.80 -5.43
CA GLU A 91 6.25 -24.00 -6.26
C GLU A 91 5.70 -25.22 -5.50
N LEU A 92 5.40 -26.32 -6.21
CA LEU A 92 4.90 -27.55 -5.58
C LEU A 92 5.87 -28.13 -4.53
N ASP A 93 7.17 -27.96 -4.73
CA ASP A 93 8.20 -28.44 -3.81
C ASP A 93 8.17 -27.72 -2.45
N ASP A 94 7.57 -26.52 -2.38
CA ASP A 94 7.41 -25.77 -1.13
C ASP A 94 6.31 -26.36 -0.23
N VAL A 95 5.40 -27.18 -0.76
CA VAL A 95 4.23 -27.67 -0.02
C VAL A 95 4.65 -28.41 1.25
N ILE A 96 5.70 -29.25 1.17
CA ILE A 96 6.18 -30.04 2.32
C ILE A 96 6.82 -29.13 3.38
N SER A 97 7.62 -28.14 2.96
CA SER A 97 8.29 -27.22 3.88
C SER A 97 7.27 -26.31 4.58
N VAL A 98 6.31 -25.76 3.82
CA VAL A 98 5.22 -24.93 4.35
C VAL A 98 4.34 -25.73 5.31
N ALA A 99 3.96 -26.97 4.96
CA ALA A 99 3.18 -27.82 5.87
C ALA A 99 3.91 -28.12 7.18
N LYS A 100 5.24 -28.31 7.13
CA LYS A 100 6.07 -28.48 8.34
C LYS A 100 6.07 -27.20 9.19
N THR A 101 6.19 -26.03 8.57
CA THR A 101 6.10 -24.72 9.24
C THR A 101 4.72 -24.51 9.87
N MET A 102 3.63 -24.84 9.16
CA MET A 102 2.27 -24.78 9.69
C MET A 102 2.11 -25.66 10.94
N LYS A 103 2.62 -26.89 10.92
CA LYS A 103 2.60 -27.79 12.09
C LYS A 103 3.37 -27.21 13.27
N HIS A 104 4.55 -26.62 13.03
CA HIS A 104 5.34 -25.96 14.07
C HIS A 104 4.60 -24.78 14.70
N ILE A 105 4.06 -23.87 13.87
CA ILE A 105 3.29 -22.71 14.34
C ILE A 105 2.01 -23.17 15.06
N ALA A 106 1.37 -24.24 14.59
CA ALA A 106 0.16 -24.78 15.22
C ALA A 106 0.42 -25.32 16.64
N SER A 107 1.57 -25.96 16.87
CA SER A 107 1.95 -26.55 18.16
C SER A 107 2.72 -25.61 19.09
N ASN A 108 3.22 -24.48 18.60
CA ASN A 108 3.99 -23.51 19.36
C ASN A 108 3.24 -22.15 19.46
N PRO A 109 2.63 -21.83 20.62
CA PRO A 109 1.95 -20.56 20.84
C PRO A 109 2.83 -19.33 20.61
N ASP A 110 4.12 -19.40 20.96
CA ASP A 110 5.04 -18.27 20.79
C ASP A 110 5.32 -18.01 19.30
N ALA A 111 5.50 -19.08 18.52
CA ALA A 111 5.66 -18.96 17.07
C ALA A 111 4.40 -18.36 16.41
N PHE A 112 3.20 -18.75 16.84
CA PHE A 112 1.95 -18.17 16.35
C PHE A 112 1.81 -16.69 16.73
N ASN A 113 2.11 -16.34 17.97
CA ASN A 113 2.09 -14.95 18.43
C ASN A 113 3.12 -14.08 17.69
N GLN A 114 4.28 -14.65 17.35
CA GLN A 114 5.29 -13.98 16.53
C GLN A 114 4.76 -13.66 15.13
N SER A 115 4.06 -14.59 14.47
CA SER A 115 3.43 -14.35 13.16
C SER A 115 2.34 -13.27 13.18
N LEU A 116 1.71 -13.03 14.34
CA LEU A 116 0.70 -11.99 14.52
C LEU A 116 1.23 -10.73 15.21
N ARG A 117 2.55 -10.65 15.44
CA ARG A 117 3.17 -9.56 16.20
C ARG A 117 2.90 -8.18 15.61
N TRP A 118 2.83 -8.09 14.28
CA TRP A 118 2.50 -6.88 13.54
C TRP A 118 1.13 -6.27 13.92
N LYS A 119 0.19 -7.03 14.47
CA LYS A 119 -1.09 -6.50 14.96
C LYS A 119 -0.95 -5.69 16.25
N TYR A 120 0.10 -5.94 17.01
CA TYR A 120 0.38 -5.29 18.30
C TYR A 120 1.42 -4.19 18.15
N ASP A 121 2.53 -4.50 17.46
CA ASP A 121 3.62 -3.54 17.24
C ASP A 121 3.28 -2.54 16.11
N GLY A 122 2.28 -2.86 15.29
CA GLY A 122 1.90 -2.13 14.09
C GLY A 122 2.48 -2.77 12.81
N PRO A 123 1.77 -2.65 11.68
CA PRO A 123 2.27 -3.16 10.40
C PRO A 123 3.48 -2.37 9.93
N SER A 124 4.24 -2.97 9.01
CA SER A 124 5.33 -2.29 8.30
C SER A 124 4.85 -1.03 7.58
N ASP A 125 5.74 -0.06 7.42
CA ASP A 125 5.43 1.17 6.70
C ASP A 125 5.13 0.91 5.21
N SER A 126 5.76 -0.12 4.62
CA SER A 126 5.43 -0.56 3.27
C SER A 126 3.99 -1.05 3.16
N PHE A 127 3.51 -1.81 4.15
CA PHE A 127 2.13 -2.28 4.18
C PHE A 127 1.14 -1.14 4.41
N LYS A 128 1.46 -0.18 5.31
CA LYS A 128 0.65 1.03 5.49
C LYS A 128 0.52 1.81 4.17
N ALA A 129 1.66 2.09 3.54
CA ALA A 129 1.70 2.79 2.25
C ALA A 129 0.88 2.07 1.17
N LEU A 130 0.89 0.73 1.16
CA LEU A 130 0.09 -0.08 0.24
C LEU A 130 -1.42 0.07 0.50
N ILE A 131 -1.89 -0.09 1.75
CA ILE A 131 -3.32 -0.01 2.06
C ILE A 131 -3.88 1.40 1.86
N ASP A 132 -3.07 2.42 2.10
CA ASP A 132 -3.45 3.82 1.93
C ASP A 132 -3.71 4.20 0.47
N MET A 133 -3.21 3.40 -0.49
CA MET A 133 -3.49 3.59 -1.91
C MET A 133 -4.99 3.48 -2.22
N ALA A 134 -5.72 2.72 -1.41
CA ALA A 134 -7.16 2.57 -1.53
C ALA A 134 -7.94 3.74 -0.91
N ALA A 135 -7.30 4.62 -0.12
CA ALA A 135 -7.97 5.77 0.51
C ALA A 135 -8.52 6.76 -0.51
N VAL A 136 -7.98 6.79 -1.74
CA VAL A 136 -8.47 7.63 -2.83
C VAL A 136 -9.18 6.77 -3.87
N HIS A 137 -10.47 7.03 -4.05
CA HIS A 137 -11.30 6.34 -5.04
C HIS A 137 -10.66 6.36 -6.44
N SER A 138 -10.82 5.26 -7.19
CA SER A 138 -10.21 5.09 -8.52
C SER A 138 -10.57 6.23 -9.48
N SER A 139 -11.81 6.73 -9.44
CA SER A 139 -12.24 7.89 -10.23
C SER A 139 -11.46 9.15 -9.88
N CYS A 140 -11.20 9.42 -8.59
CA CYS A 140 -10.41 10.57 -8.17
C CYS A 140 -8.96 10.45 -8.61
N ARG A 141 -8.37 9.25 -8.53
CA ARG A 141 -7.03 8.96 -9.06
C ARG A 141 -6.95 9.24 -10.57
N LEU A 142 -7.96 8.83 -11.33
CA LEU A 142 -8.07 9.14 -12.76
C LEU A 142 -8.18 10.65 -13.02
N CYS A 143 -9.01 11.37 -12.27
CA CYS A 143 -9.12 12.83 -12.38
C CYS A 143 -7.79 13.53 -12.09
N ILE A 144 -7.07 13.11 -11.04
CA ILE A 144 -5.74 13.65 -10.69
C ILE A 144 -4.76 13.38 -11.83
N HIS A 145 -4.77 12.18 -12.40
CA HIS A 145 -3.91 11.84 -13.54
C HIS A 145 -4.19 12.73 -14.76
N ILE A 146 -5.46 12.84 -15.17
CA ILE A 146 -5.87 13.66 -16.32
C ILE A 146 -5.52 15.14 -16.08
N ALA A 147 -5.88 15.68 -14.91
CA ALA A 147 -5.58 17.07 -14.57
C ALA A 147 -4.06 17.33 -14.54
N THR A 148 -3.26 16.36 -14.08
CA THR A 148 -1.79 16.45 -14.11
C THR A 148 -1.28 16.52 -15.55
N LYS A 149 -1.80 15.69 -16.45
CA LYS A 149 -1.44 15.70 -17.88
C LYS A 149 -1.82 17.00 -18.59
N ILE A 150 -2.97 17.58 -18.24
CA ILE A 150 -3.40 18.88 -18.76
C ILE A 150 -2.43 19.97 -18.29
N HIS A 151 -2.11 20.02 -16.99
CA HIS A 151 -1.19 21.00 -16.42
C HIS A 151 0.22 20.89 -17.04
N GLU A 152 0.74 19.67 -17.20
CA GLU A 152 2.02 19.42 -17.89
C GLU A 152 2.02 19.97 -19.33
N LYS A 153 0.88 19.92 -20.03
CA LYS A 153 0.75 20.47 -21.38
C LYS A 153 0.72 22.00 -21.37
N GLU A 154 0.04 22.61 -20.41
CA GLU A 154 -0.04 24.06 -20.25
C GLU A 154 1.32 24.68 -19.89
N GLU A 155 2.11 24.02 -19.06
CA GLU A 155 3.45 24.48 -18.67
C GLU A 155 4.47 24.47 -19.81
N ARG A 156 4.23 23.67 -20.87
CA ARG A 156 5.06 23.69 -22.08
C ARG A 156 4.81 24.92 -22.95
N THR A 157 3.81 25.74 -22.62
CA THR A 157 3.57 26.99 -23.35
C THR A 157 4.59 28.06 -22.96
N PRO A 158 4.96 28.98 -23.89
CA PRO A 158 5.96 30.02 -23.63
C PRO A 158 5.68 30.88 -22.39
N LYS A 159 4.40 31.03 -22.02
CA LYS A 159 3.95 31.77 -20.84
C LYS A 159 4.54 31.21 -19.54
N PHE A 160 4.76 29.90 -19.47
CA PHE A 160 5.27 29.22 -18.28
C PHE A 160 6.77 28.91 -18.36
N MET A 161 7.33 28.72 -19.55
CA MET A 161 8.76 28.47 -19.74
C MET A 161 9.67 29.61 -19.25
N ASN A 162 9.13 30.84 -19.17
CA ASN A 162 9.88 32.00 -18.66
C ASN A 162 9.97 32.06 -17.11
N ARG A 163 9.34 31.14 -16.37
CA ARG A 163 9.48 31.11 -14.91
C ARG A 163 10.78 30.42 -14.51
N SER A 164 11.64 31.16 -13.79
CA SER A 164 12.88 30.59 -13.27
C SER A 164 12.60 29.62 -12.12
N CYS A 165 12.98 28.35 -12.30
CA CYS A 165 12.88 27.29 -11.28
C CYS A 165 14.09 27.22 -10.35
N SER A 166 15.05 28.11 -10.55
CA SER A 166 16.24 28.22 -9.70
C SER A 166 16.67 29.67 -9.59
N CYS A 167 17.28 30.03 -8.47
CA CYS A 167 17.88 31.34 -8.26
C CYS A 167 19.34 31.17 -7.88
N SER A 168 20.25 31.67 -8.70
CA SER A 168 21.69 31.60 -8.45
C SER A 168 22.20 32.92 -7.89
N SER A 169 22.97 32.84 -6.81
CA SER A 169 23.61 33.98 -6.14
C SER A 169 25.06 33.66 -5.77
N LYS A 170 25.79 34.63 -5.23
CA LYS A 170 27.14 34.39 -4.66
C LYS A 170 27.17 33.35 -3.54
N ARG A 171 26.03 33.06 -2.90
CA ARG A 171 25.89 32.08 -1.81
C ARG A 171 25.48 30.68 -2.30
N GLY A 172 25.39 30.47 -3.60
CA GLY A 172 24.93 29.22 -4.21
C GLY A 172 23.58 29.36 -4.93
N THR A 173 23.08 28.22 -5.40
CA THR A 173 21.83 28.11 -6.16
C THR A 173 20.73 27.55 -5.26
N VAL A 174 19.56 28.18 -5.29
CA VAL A 174 18.34 27.66 -4.67
C VAL A 174 17.46 27.07 -5.76
N TYR A 175 17.06 25.82 -5.61
CA TYR A 175 16.15 25.10 -6.50
C TYR A 175 14.73 25.14 -5.92
N HIS A 176 13.76 25.47 -6.77
CA HIS A 176 12.34 25.42 -6.45
C HIS A 176 11.77 24.08 -6.92
N LEU A 177 11.14 23.35 -5.99
CA LEU A 177 10.52 22.05 -6.25
C LEU A 177 9.04 22.11 -5.88
N PHE A 178 8.25 21.29 -6.55
CA PHE A 178 6.84 21.11 -6.26
C PHE A 178 6.62 19.72 -5.67
N VAL A 179 6.00 19.64 -4.50
CA VAL A 179 5.73 18.36 -3.84
C VAL A 179 4.26 18.27 -3.49
N ARG A 180 3.62 17.13 -3.76
CA ARG A 180 2.26 16.84 -3.30
C ARG A 180 2.20 15.49 -2.61
N GLU A 181 1.26 15.34 -1.70
CA GLU A 181 0.90 14.01 -1.22
C GLU A 181 0.28 13.19 -2.36
N ARG A 182 0.64 11.91 -2.46
CA ARG A 182 -0.02 10.99 -3.39
C ARG A 182 -1.53 10.96 -3.10
N GLY A 183 -2.34 11.11 -4.16
CA GLY A 183 -3.80 11.18 -4.02
C GLY A 183 -4.34 12.60 -3.84
N ARG A 184 -3.48 13.63 -3.82
CA ARG A 184 -3.88 15.04 -3.94
C ARG A 184 -3.40 15.62 -5.26
N PHE A 185 -4.18 16.55 -5.81
CA PHE A 185 -3.80 17.24 -7.05
C PHE A 185 -2.84 18.42 -6.81
N LYS A 186 -3.14 19.25 -5.80
CA LYS A 186 -2.40 20.49 -5.51
C LYS A 186 -0.99 20.18 -5.01
N THR A 187 -0.02 20.93 -5.53
CA THR A 187 1.38 20.87 -5.12
C THR A 187 1.73 22.03 -4.19
N GLU A 188 2.66 21.75 -3.30
CA GLU A 188 3.28 22.71 -2.40
C GLU A 188 4.68 23.06 -2.88
N SER A 189 5.07 24.32 -2.69
CA SER A 189 6.42 24.79 -3.02
C SER A 189 7.39 24.51 -1.88
N ILE A 190 8.52 23.89 -2.19
CA ILE A 190 9.67 23.77 -1.31
C ILE A 190 10.94 24.28 -2.01
N TYR A 191 11.95 24.62 -1.24
CA TYR A 191 13.19 25.18 -1.73
C TYR A 191 14.38 24.44 -1.14
N LEU A 192 15.29 23.98 -1.99
CA LEU A 192 16.54 23.34 -1.58
C LEU A 192 17.75 24.11 -2.11
N ARG A 193 18.77 24.27 -1.28
CA ARG A 193 20.01 24.90 -1.69
C ARG A 193 20.96 23.89 -2.32
N SER A 194 21.87 24.38 -3.15
CA SER A 194 22.87 23.56 -3.86
C SER A 194 23.82 22.79 -2.95
N ASP A 195 24.05 23.27 -1.73
CA ASP A 195 24.83 22.61 -0.66
C ASP A 195 24.02 21.58 0.14
N GLN A 196 22.71 21.46 -0.11
CA GLN A 196 21.77 20.60 0.64
C GLN A 196 20.95 19.70 -0.29
N LEU A 197 21.52 19.27 -1.41
CA LEU A 197 20.86 18.35 -2.35
C LEU A 197 21.05 16.88 -1.92
N THR A 198 20.59 16.56 -0.71
CA THR A 198 20.65 15.23 -0.11
C THR A 198 19.24 14.69 0.13
N LEU A 199 19.10 13.37 0.26
CA LEU A 199 17.82 12.73 0.55
C LEU A 199 17.26 13.21 1.89
N GLY A 200 18.09 13.26 2.93
CA GLY A 200 17.68 13.73 4.26
C GLY A 200 17.25 15.21 4.28
N ALA A 201 17.90 16.07 3.49
CA ALA A 201 17.48 17.47 3.36
C ALA A 201 16.17 17.61 2.59
N LEU A 202 15.95 16.79 1.55
CA LEU A 202 14.70 16.74 0.80
C LEU A 202 13.55 16.27 1.71
N GLU A 203 13.73 15.18 2.45
CA GLU A 203 12.75 14.67 3.42
C GLU A 203 12.44 15.70 4.49
N SER A 204 13.47 16.34 5.05
CA SER A 204 13.31 17.39 6.07
C SER A 204 12.54 18.61 5.53
N ALA A 205 12.80 19.01 4.29
CA ALA A 205 12.10 20.13 3.64
C ALA A 205 10.63 19.80 3.37
N VAL A 206 10.34 18.59 2.89
CA VAL A 206 8.96 18.10 2.69
C VAL A 206 8.24 18.02 4.04
N HIS A 207 8.82 17.34 5.02
CA HIS A 207 8.23 17.19 6.35
C HIS A 207 7.97 18.56 7.00
N GLY A 208 8.96 19.47 6.97
CA GLY A 208 8.81 20.82 7.52
C GLY A 208 7.71 21.63 6.84
N LYS A 209 7.62 21.56 5.50
CA LYS A 209 6.57 22.24 4.74
C LYS A 209 5.18 21.72 5.09
N PHE A 210 4.97 20.41 5.04
CA PHE A 210 3.66 19.80 5.31
C PHE A 210 3.23 19.97 6.79
N ARG A 211 4.18 19.93 7.73
CA ARG A 211 3.92 20.24 9.14
C ARG A 211 3.50 21.70 9.35
N SER A 212 4.15 22.65 8.66
CA SER A 212 3.79 24.08 8.76
C SER A 212 2.37 24.37 8.28
N LEU A 213 1.87 23.56 7.35
CA LEU A 213 0.51 23.63 6.82
C LEU A 213 -0.52 22.90 7.69
N LYS A 214 -0.11 22.26 8.79
CA LYS A 214 -0.95 21.35 9.58
C LYS A 214 -1.63 20.30 8.69
N HIS A 215 -0.85 19.75 7.75
CA HIS A 215 -1.36 18.81 6.75
C HIS A 215 -1.93 17.56 7.40
N VAL A 216 -3.07 17.11 6.87
CA VAL A 216 -3.71 15.85 7.25
C VAL A 216 -3.59 14.88 6.07
N PRO A 217 -2.91 13.73 6.23
CA PRO A 217 -2.77 12.75 5.16
C PRO A 217 -4.12 12.25 4.65
N VAL A 218 -4.20 11.93 3.35
CA VAL A 218 -5.45 11.46 2.71
C VAL A 218 -6.03 10.21 3.36
N TRP A 219 -5.17 9.36 3.92
CA TRP A 219 -5.56 8.11 4.54
C TRP A 219 -6.01 8.24 6.00
N LYS A 220 -5.83 9.40 6.65
CA LYS A 220 -5.98 9.51 8.12
C LYS A 220 -7.38 9.12 8.60
N ASP A 221 -8.41 9.57 7.89
CA ASP A 221 -9.80 9.32 8.25
C ASP A 221 -10.27 7.92 7.81
N GLU A 222 -9.71 7.41 6.71
CA GLU A 222 -10.01 6.10 6.12
C GLU A 222 -9.32 4.94 6.88
N ARG A 223 -8.15 5.19 7.46
CA ARG A 223 -7.36 4.14 8.11
C ARG A 223 -8.04 3.69 9.41
N PRO A 224 -8.27 2.38 9.64
CA PRO A 224 -8.89 1.88 10.86
C PRO A 224 -8.13 2.31 12.12
N SER A 225 -8.83 2.59 13.21
CA SER A 225 -8.21 3.06 14.47
C SER A 225 -7.11 2.14 15.01
N SER A 226 -7.20 0.84 14.75
CA SER A 226 -6.20 -0.16 15.17
C SER A 226 -4.84 0.00 14.50
N ILE A 227 -4.79 0.60 13.30
CA ILE A 227 -3.55 0.76 12.51
C ILE A 227 -3.33 2.21 12.08
N ARG A 228 -4.16 3.15 12.55
CA ARG A 228 -4.13 4.57 12.18
C ARG A 228 -2.77 5.21 12.44
N GLY A 229 -2.12 4.82 13.53
CA GLY A 229 -0.90 5.46 14.03
C GLY A 229 -1.21 6.74 14.82
N GLY A 230 -0.17 7.50 15.14
CA GLY A 230 -0.28 8.79 15.84
C GLY A 230 -0.55 9.96 14.90
N ASP A 231 -0.45 11.18 15.44
CA ASP A 231 -0.61 12.43 14.68
C ASP A 231 0.68 12.89 13.97
N GLU A 232 1.77 12.14 14.10
CA GLU A 232 3.05 12.46 13.50
C GLU A 232 3.05 12.19 11.99
N LEU A 233 3.51 13.15 11.21
CA LEU A 233 3.67 13.01 9.77
C LEU A 233 5.00 12.31 9.48
N LYS A 234 4.98 11.00 9.27
CA LYS A 234 6.18 10.27 8.83
C LYS A 234 6.25 10.23 7.32
N VAL A 235 7.34 10.73 6.74
CA VAL A 235 7.63 10.54 5.31
C VAL A 235 8.09 9.10 5.10
N TYR A 236 7.37 8.34 4.28
CA TYR A 236 7.78 7.00 3.89
C TYR A 236 8.61 7.03 2.61
N LYS A 237 8.17 7.80 1.61
CA LYS A 237 8.81 7.80 0.29
C LYS A 237 8.58 9.09 -0.47
N ILE A 238 9.60 9.53 -1.19
CA ILE A 238 9.53 10.66 -2.12
C ILE A 238 9.99 10.19 -3.49
N TYR A 239 9.21 10.48 -4.54
CA TYR A 239 9.51 10.03 -5.91
C TYR A 239 8.93 11.00 -6.96
N PRO A 240 9.40 10.98 -8.21
CA PRO A 240 8.86 11.81 -9.29
C PRO A 240 7.36 11.63 -9.55
N ILE A 241 6.64 12.72 -9.87
CA ILE A 241 5.25 12.60 -10.35
C ILE A 241 5.19 11.74 -11.61
N GLY A 242 4.15 10.91 -11.71
CA GLY A 242 3.80 10.16 -12.92
C GLY A 242 4.11 8.66 -12.85
N LEU A 243 4.71 8.19 -11.76
CA LEU A 243 4.92 6.75 -11.53
C LEU A 243 3.60 6.03 -11.20
N THR A 244 3.49 4.79 -11.69
CA THR A 244 2.42 3.87 -11.28
C THR A 244 2.54 3.49 -9.80
N GLU A 245 1.50 2.89 -9.23
CA GLU A 245 1.48 2.46 -7.82
C GLU A 245 2.67 1.52 -7.52
N ARG A 246 2.86 0.50 -8.36
CA ARG A 246 3.97 -0.44 -8.28
C ARG A 246 5.34 0.24 -8.41
N GLN A 247 5.47 1.16 -9.36
CA GLN A 247 6.73 1.89 -9.54
C GLN A 247 7.06 2.73 -8.30
N ALA A 248 6.08 3.47 -7.80
CA ALA A 248 6.24 4.30 -6.61
C ALA A 248 6.56 3.47 -5.36
N LEU A 249 5.82 2.40 -5.08
CA LEU A 249 5.98 1.62 -3.86
C LEU A 249 7.21 0.72 -3.88
N TYR A 250 7.46 0.01 -4.98
CA TYR A 250 8.40 -1.12 -4.99
C TYR A 250 9.60 -0.98 -5.93
N LYS A 251 9.50 -0.21 -7.03
CA LYS A 251 10.58 -0.16 -8.05
C LYS A 251 11.49 1.06 -7.94
N PHE A 252 10.95 2.24 -7.65
CA PHE A 252 11.70 3.48 -7.62
C PHE A 252 12.22 3.76 -6.22
N GLN A 253 13.47 4.16 -6.07
CA GLN A 253 13.99 4.82 -4.88
C GLN A 253 15.21 5.64 -5.28
N PHE A 254 15.45 6.77 -4.64
CA PHE A 254 16.74 7.42 -4.76
C PHE A 254 17.78 6.55 -4.06
N SER A 255 18.76 6.07 -4.83
CA SER A 255 19.81 5.18 -4.35
C SER A 255 20.80 5.89 -3.43
N ASP A 256 21.10 7.16 -3.71
CA ASP A 256 22.01 7.99 -2.94
C ASP A 256 21.74 9.50 -3.12
N ASP A 257 22.45 10.32 -2.34
CA ASP A 257 22.39 11.78 -2.42
C ASP A 257 22.84 12.33 -3.79
N ALA A 258 23.74 11.62 -4.49
CA ALA A 258 24.21 12.05 -5.81
C ALA A 258 23.11 11.92 -6.87
N GLU A 259 22.25 10.90 -6.77
CA GLU A 259 21.07 10.73 -7.61
C GLU A 259 20.04 11.83 -7.35
N VAL A 260 19.78 12.18 -6.08
CA VAL A 260 18.90 13.31 -5.72
C VAL A 260 19.42 14.60 -6.35
N ALA A 261 20.71 14.89 -6.18
CA ALA A 261 21.34 16.07 -6.76
C ALA A 261 21.27 16.09 -8.29
N ARG A 262 21.53 14.95 -8.95
CA ARG A 262 21.45 14.81 -10.41
C ARG A 262 20.04 15.01 -10.91
N TYR A 263 19.05 14.43 -10.23
CA TYR A 263 17.64 14.57 -10.56
C TYR A 263 17.18 16.02 -10.47
N ILE A 264 17.43 16.70 -9.35
CA ILE A 264 17.02 18.09 -9.13
C ILE A 264 17.70 19.04 -10.13
N LYS A 265 19.00 18.86 -10.41
CA LYS A 265 19.72 19.68 -11.39
C LYS A 265 19.24 19.44 -12.82
N GLY A 266 18.89 18.20 -13.15
CA GLY A 266 18.42 17.81 -14.49
C GLY A 266 16.95 18.15 -14.78
N HIS A 267 16.15 18.43 -13.75
CA HIS A 267 14.72 18.69 -13.88
C HIS A 267 14.35 20.05 -13.27
N PRO A 268 14.38 21.15 -14.05
CA PRO A 268 13.88 22.44 -13.60
C PRO A 268 12.43 22.31 -13.12
N CYS A 269 12.13 22.89 -11.94
CA CYS A 269 10.83 22.79 -11.28
C CYS A 269 10.42 21.35 -11.02
N ALA A 270 11.36 20.51 -10.57
CA ALA A 270 11.11 19.09 -10.35
C ALA A 270 9.83 18.89 -9.52
N LYS A 271 9.00 17.97 -10.00
CA LYS A 271 7.71 17.66 -9.38
C LYS A 271 7.76 16.28 -8.76
N LEU A 272 7.52 16.23 -7.46
CA LEU A 272 7.61 15.03 -6.65
C LEU A 272 6.26 14.73 -6.01
N GLU A 273 6.02 13.45 -5.74
CA GLU A 273 5.01 12.99 -4.81
C GLU A 273 5.68 12.47 -3.54
N VAL A 274 4.96 12.60 -2.43
CA VAL A 274 5.32 12.03 -1.15
C VAL A 274 4.22 11.07 -0.68
N ILE A 275 4.63 9.96 -0.11
CA ILE A 275 3.77 9.05 0.66
C ILE A 275 4.08 9.26 2.14
N PHE A 276 3.05 9.57 2.92
CA PHE A 276 3.11 9.60 4.38
C PHE A 276 2.56 8.29 4.94
N VAL A 277 3.01 7.86 6.12
CA VAL A 277 2.53 6.64 6.81
C VAL A 277 2.31 6.86 8.30
#